data_AF-A0A0Q8Q6D7-F1
#
_entry.id   AF-A0A0Q8Q6D7-F1
#
_cell.length_a   1.000
_cell.length_b   1.000
_cell.length_c   1.000
_cell.angle_alpha   90.00
_cell.angle_beta   90.00
_cell.angle_gamma   90.00
#
_symmetry.space_group_name_H-M   'P 1'
#
loop_
_entity.id
_entity.type
_entity.pdbx_description
1 polymer ?
#
loop_
_entity_poly.entity_id
_entity_poly.type
_entity_poly.pdbx_seq_one_letter_code
_entity_poly.pdbx_strand_id
1 'polypeptide(L)'
;MEDRVPEHMQLRDEALTALRSNPLVFFPEGYEAKLHDADFDLTFADLGMDSLAGMELSIWLELEKGIEVTEVEIQEIESLNGLARFLAKAGG
;
A
#
# COMPACT_ATOMS: atom_id res chain seq x y z
N MET A 1 -16.37 20.42 14.57
CA MET A 1 -15.33 20.62 13.53
C MET A 1 -14.92 19.22 13.14
N GLU A 2 -15.54 18.68 12.10
CA GLU A 2 -15.11 17.42 11.53
C GLU A 2 -13.79 17.70 10.82
N ASP A 3 -12.70 17.33 11.47
CA ASP A 3 -11.37 17.26 10.87
C ASP A 3 -11.44 16.15 9.82
N ARG A 4 -11.91 16.49 8.61
CA ARG A 4 -11.91 15.56 7.48
C ARG A 4 -10.46 15.38 7.11
N VAL A 5 -9.86 14.28 7.58
CA VAL A 5 -8.56 13.82 7.10
C VAL A 5 -8.61 13.83 5.57
N PRO A 6 -7.66 14.48 4.89
CA PRO A 6 -7.67 14.52 3.44
C PRO A 6 -7.67 13.09 2.89
N GLU A 7 -8.54 12.81 1.92
CA GLU A 7 -8.79 11.47 1.35
C GLU A 7 -7.49 10.76 0.94
N HIS A 8 -6.52 11.50 0.40
CA HIS A 8 -5.20 10.99 0.06
C HIS A 8 -4.40 10.43 1.26
N MET A 9 -4.54 11.02 2.44
CA MET A 9 -3.88 10.56 3.66
C MET A 9 -4.55 9.30 4.20
N GLN A 10 -5.88 9.19 4.06
CA GLN A 10 -6.64 8.02 4.46
C GLN A 10 -6.27 6.79 3.61
N LEU A 11 -6.23 6.95 2.28
CA LEU A 11 -5.84 5.89 1.35
C LEU A 11 -4.37 5.46 1.52
N ARG A 12 -3.50 6.40 1.89
CA ARG A 12 -2.10 6.08 2.21
C ARG A 12 -1.98 5.26 3.50
N ASP A 13 -2.72 5.61 4.55
CA ASP A 13 -2.77 4.81 5.78
C ASP A 13 -3.34 3.40 5.52
N GLU A 14 -4.30 3.26 4.61
CA GLU A 14 -4.79 1.96 4.16
C GLU A 14 -3.72 1.16 3.40
N ALA A 15 -3.00 1.80 2.48
CA ALA A 15 -1.89 1.17 1.77
C ALA A 15 -0.79 0.71 2.75
N LEU A 16 -0.46 1.53 3.75
CA LEU A 16 0.46 1.16 4.82
C LEU A 16 -0.05 -0.02 5.64
N THR A 17 -1.35 -0.05 5.95
CA THR A 17 -1.97 -1.15 6.70
C THR A 17 -1.89 -2.46 5.92
N ALA A 18 -2.15 -2.43 4.61
CA ALA A 18 -2.05 -3.58 3.72
C ALA A 18 -0.62 -4.14 3.71
N LEU A 19 0.36 -3.27 3.49
CA LEU A 19 1.78 -3.63 3.47
C LEU A 19 2.27 -4.16 4.83
N ARG A 20 1.80 -3.59 5.95
CA ARG A 20 2.15 -4.06 7.30
C ARG A 20 1.51 -5.39 7.67
N SER A 21 0.35 -5.70 7.09
CA SER A 21 -0.35 -6.96 7.32
C SER A 21 0.28 -8.10 6.52
N ASN A 22 1.10 -7.79 5.51
CA ASN A 22 1.80 -8.76 4.72
C ASN A 22 3.08 -9.22 5.43
N PRO A 23 3.17 -10.50 5.85
CA PRO A 23 4.30 -11.02 6.62
C PRO A 23 5.62 -11.08 5.83
N LEU A 24 5.58 -10.89 4.51
CA LEU A 24 6.74 -10.92 3.62
C LEU A 24 7.29 -9.52 3.32
N VAL A 25 6.66 -8.46 3.83
CA VAL A 25 7.08 -7.07 3.64
C VAL A 25 7.93 -6.63 4.82
N PHE A 26 9.09 -6.03 4.53
CA PHE A 26 10.00 -5.51 5.55
C PHE A 26 10.13 -3.99 5.44
N PHE A 27 9.84 -3.29 6.52
CA PHE A 27 10.07 -1.85 6.61
C PHE A 27 11.46 -1.58 7.17
N PRO A 28 12.32 -0.81 6.47
CA PRO A 28 13.61 -0.41 7.01
C PRO A 28 13.46 0.40 8.30
N GLU A 29 14.34 0.18 9.27
CA GLU A 29 14.33 0.93 10.53
C GLU A 29 14.48 2.45 10.28
N GLY A 30 13.70 3.27 11.00
CA GLY A 30 13.76 4.73 10.93
C GLY A 30 12.95 5.35 9.79
N TYR A 31 12.22 4.53 9.02
CA TYR A 31 11.30 5.03 7.99
C TYR A 31 9.92 5.39 8.54
N GLU A 32 9.55 4.92 9.75
CA GLU A 32 8.20 5.09 10.31
C GLU A 32 7.74 6.54 10.41
N ALA A 33 8.63 7.45 10.79
CA ALA A 33 8.33 8.88 10.85
C ALA A 33 8.03 9.49 9.48
N LYS A 34 8.57 8.90 8.40
CA LYS A 34 8.38 9.34 7.02
C LYS A 34 7.23 8.61 6.31
N LEU A 35 6.76 7.48 6.84
CA LEU A 35 5.64 6.74 6.22
C LEU A 35 4.37 7.58 6.12
N HIS A 36 4.14 8.54 7.02
CA HIS A 36 2.99 9.45 6.93
C HIS A 36 3.25 10.73 6.11
N ASP A 37 4.46 10.91 5.57
CA ASP A 37 4.79 12.01 4.66
C ASP A 37 4.36 11.65 3.23
N ALA A 38 3.50 12.47 2.62
CA ALA A 38 2.97 12.23 1.28
C ALA A 38 4.05 12.36 0.19
N ASP A 39 5.10 13.15 0.43
CA ASP A 39 6.23 13.30 -0.50
C ASP A 39 7.22 12.13 -0.40
N PHE A 40 7.08 11.30 0.63
CA PHE A 40 7.90 10.12 0.82
C PHE A 40 7.30 8.92 0.10
N ASP A 41 8.01 8.39 -0.89
CA ASP A 41 7.63 7.17 -1.59
C ASP A 41 8.59 6.03 -1.29
N LEU A 42 8.04 4.84 -1.09
CA LEU A 42 8.78 3.61 -0.85
C LEU A 42 8.44 2.64 -1.96
N THR A 43 9.45 2.21 -2.70
CA THR A 43 9.23 1.20 -3.72
C THR A 43 9.04 -0.17 -3.07
N PHE A 44 8.34 -1.05 -3.76
CA PHE A 44 8.20 -2.45 -3.37
C PHE A 44 9.56 -3.14 -3.29
N ALA A 45 10.52 -2.75 -4.15
CA ALA A 45 11.90 -3.21 -4.06
C ALA A 45 12.60 -2.78 -2.75
N ASP A 46 12.38 -1.54 -2.29
CA ASP A 46 12.92 -1.06 -1.00
C ASP A 46 12.33 -1.81 0.20
N LEU A 47 11.10 -2.32 0.04
CA LEU A 47 10.38 -3.10 1.04
C LEU A 47 10.68 -4.60 0.99
N GLY A 48 11.55 -5.03 0.06
CA GLY A 48 11.87 -6.44 -0.15
C GLY A 48 10.70 -7.25 -0.72
N MET A 49 9.73 -6.60 -1.35
CA MET A 49 8.61 -7.30 -1.98
C MET A 49 9.06 -8.00 -3.25
N ASP A 50 8.91 -9.32 -3.24
CA ASP A 50 9.05 -10.19 -4.41
C ASP A 50 7.67 -10.61 -4.95
N SER A 51 7.65 -11.54 -5.90
CA SER A 51 6.41 -12.05 -6.49
C SER A 51 5.50 -12.74 -5.47
N LEU A 52 6.05 -13.34 -4.41
CA LEU A 52 5.26 -13.98 -3.35
C LEU A 52 4.64 -12.92 -2.43
N ALA A 53 5.41 -11.90 -2.06
CA ALA A 53 4.88 -10.75 -1.32
C ALA A 53 3.77 -10.03 -2.11
N GLY A 54 3.94 -9.89 -3.43
CA GLY A 54 2.92 -9.34 -4.31
C GLY A 54 1.61 -10.16 -4.33
N MET A 55 1.72 -11.49 -4.38
CA MET A 55 0.57 -12.39 -4.29
C MET A 55 -0.15 -12.31 -2.94
N GLU A 56 0.59 -12.25 -1.83
CA GLU A 56 -0.02 -12.09 -0.49
C GLU A 56 -0.75 -10.74 -0.38
N LEU A 57 -0.21 -9.68 -0.99
CA LEU A 57 -0.87 -8.38 -1.05
C LEU A 57 -2.18 -8.45 -1.86
N SER A 58 -2.21 -9.14 -3.00
CA SER A 58 -3.46 -9.26 -3.78
C SER A 58 -4.53 -10.05 -3.02
N ILE A 59 -4.14 -11.14 -2.34
CA ILE A 59 -5.04 -11.90 -1.47
C ILE A 59 -5.59 -11.02 -0.34
N TRP A 60 -4.73 -10.22 0.30
CA TRP A 60 -5.16 -9.30 1.35
C TRP A 60 -6.15 -8.25 0.83
N LEU A 61 -5.90 -7.66 -0.34
CA LEU A 61 -6.79 -6.68 -0.96
C LEU A 61 -8.15 -7.29 -1.31
N GLU A 62 -8.18 -8.52 -1.78
CA GLU A 62 -9.43 -9.23 -2.07
C GLU A 62 -10.19 -9.53 -0.77
N LEU A 63 -9.54 -10.07 0.25
CA LEU A 63 -10.19 -10.49 1.49
C LEU A 63 -10.65 -9.30 2.36
N GLU A 64 -9.83 -8.27 2.51
CA GLU A 64 -10.09 -7.16 3.43
C GLU A 64 -10.85 -6.00 2.78
N LYS A 65 -10.71 -5.84 1.45
CA LYS A 65 -11.30 -4.72 0.71
C LYS A 65 -12.29 -5.16 -0.37
N GLY A 66 -12.34 -6.44 -0.73
CA GLY A 66 -13.13 -6.92 -1.88
C GLY A 66 -12.58 -6.42 -3.21
N ILE A 67 -11.31 -6.01 -3.26
CA ILE A 67 -10.66 -5.50 -4.47
C ILE A 67 -9.84 -6.62 -5.08
N GLU A 68 -10.30 -7.14 -6.22
CA GLU A 68 -9.57 -8.13 -6.98
C GLU A 68 -8.43 -7.44 -7.74
N VAL A 69 -7.19 -7.90 -7.52
CA VAL A 69 -5.98 -7.35 -8.16
C VAL A 69 -5.22 -8.46 -8.84
N THR A 70 -4.93 -8.28 -10.13
CA THR A 70 -4.12 -9.22 -10.90
C THR A 70 -2.63 -9.07 -10.58
N GLU A 71 -1.83 -10.11 -10.84
CA GLU A 71 -0.38 -10.06 -10.67
C GLU A 71 0.26 -8.92 -11.49
N VAL A 72 -0.27 -8.66 -12.70
CA VAL A 72 0.18 -7.57 -13.56
C VAL A 72 -0.07 -6.21 -12.89
N GLU A 73 -1.24 -6.00 -12.29
CA GLU A 73 -1.55 -4.74 -11.60
C GLU A 73 -0.68 -4.54 -10.35
N ILE A 74 -0.39 -5.61 -9.60
CA ILE A 74 0.56 -5.54 -8.47
C ILE A 74 1.95 -5.13 -8.95
N GLN A 75 2.40 -5.68 -10.08
CA GLN A 75 3.68 -5.30 -10.68
C GLN A 75 3.68 -3.86 -11.20
N GLU A 76 2.55 -3.31 -11.65
CA GLU A 76 2.43 -1.91 -12.08
C GLU A 76 2.35 -0.91 -10.92
N ILE A 77 1.93 -1.34 -9.72
CA ILE A 77 1.81 -0.45 -8.56
C ILE A 77 3.18 0.06 -8.11
N GLU A 78 4.20 -0.81 -8.08
CA GLU A 78 5.64 -0.56 -7.80
C GLU A 78 6.01 0.20 -6.49
N SER A 79 5.09 0.89 -5.81
CA SER A 79 5.37 1.72 -4.64
C SER A 79 4.16 1.93 -3.72
N LEU A 80 4.44 2.45 -2.51
CA LEU A 80 3.43 2.83 -1.53
C LEU A 80 2.46 3.89 -2.08
N ASN A 81 2.97 4.92 -2.76
CA ASN A 81 2.10 5.90 -3.40
C ASN A 81 1.32 5.32 -4.57
N GLY A 82 1.91 4.37 -5.32
CA GLY A 82 1.19 3.61 -6.33
C GLY A 82 0.00 2.86 -5.73
N LEU A 83 0.20 2.19 -4.59
CA LEU A 83 -0.83 1.41 -3.92
C LEU A 83 -1.96 2.31 -3.41
N ALA A 84 -1.61 3.45 -2.79
CA ALA A 84 -2.59 4.43 -2.35
C ALA A 84 -3.43 4.99 -3.52
N ARG A 85 -2.80 5.25 -4.69
CA ARG A 85 -3.50 5.69 -5.90
C ARG A 85 -4.38 4.60 -6.49
N PHE A 86 -3.93 3.35 -6.46
CA PHE A 86 -4.71 2.20 -6.89
C PHE A 86 -5.97 2.05 -6.05
N LEU A 87 -5.83 2.11 -4.72
CA LEU A 87 -6.96 2.09 -3.79
C LEU A 87 -7.93 3.25 -4.03
N ALA A 88 -7.42 4.45 -4.34
CA ALA A 88 -8.25 5.61 -4.70
C ALA A 88 -9.14 5.34 -5.91
N LYS A 89 -8.59 4.64 -6.91
CA LYS A 89 -9.29 4.32 -8.16
C LYS A 89 -10.25 3.13 -7.99
N ALA A 90 -9.91 2.18 -7.13
CA ALA A 90 -10.69 0.97 -6.91
C ALA A 90 -11.86 1.17 -5.92
N GLY A 91 -11.71 2.08 -4.95
CA GLY A 91 -12.73 2.39 -3.94
C GLY A 91 -13.67 3.55 -4.28
N GLY A 92 -13.50 4.18 -5.45
CA GLY A 92 -14.29 5.32 -5.94
C GLY A 92 -15.48 4.93 -6.83
#